data_AF-A0A953PSK9-F1
#
_entry.id   AF-A0A953PSK9-F1
#
_cell.length_a   1.000
_cell.length_b   1.000
_cell.length_c   1.000
_cell.angle_alpha   90.00
_cell.angle_beta   90.00
_cell.angle_gamma   90.00
#
_symmetry.space_group_name_H-M   'P 1'
#
loop_
_entity.id
_entity.type
_entity.pdbx_description
1 polymer ?
#
loop_
_entity_poly.entity_id
_entity_poly.type
_entity_poly.pdbx_seq_one_letter_code
_entity_poly.pdbx_strand_id
1 'polypeptide(L)' 'MGCQPLENLYALFLLESLAPEDTTEISEHLERRCPQCLERVRDAAQTVYLLSLSTKAVRPDPKMRAQLLQRLRKKA' A
#
# COMPACT_ATOMS: atom_id res chain seq x y z
N MET A 1 3.93 -9.50 16.91
CA MET A 1 5.16 -10.04 16.28
C MET A 1 6.47 -9.40 16.76
N GLY A 2 7.57 -10.17 16.75
CA GLY A 2 8.93 -9.61 16.67
C GLY A 2 9.28 -9.17 15.24
N CYS A 3 10.40 -8.48 15.01
CA CYS A 3 10.83 -8.00 13.68
C CYS A 3 11.28 -9.11 12.71
N GLN A 4 10.80 -10.34 12.89
CA GLN A 4 11.16 -11.46 12.03
C GLN A 4 10.64 -11.20 10.60
N PRO A 5 11.43 -11.55 9.56
CA PRO A 5 11.07 -11.28 8.19
C PRO A 5 9.88 -12.13 7.77
N LEU A 6 8.72 -11.51 7.66
CA LEU A 6 7.59 -12.07 6.92
C LEU A 6 7.55 -11.40 5.55
N GLU A 7 8.65 -11.53 4.79
CA GLU A 7 8.89 -10.82 3.52
C GLU A 7 7.73 -10.96 2.53
N ASN A 8 7.08 -12.13 2.51
CA ASN A 8 5.94 -12.39 1.64
C ASN A 8 4.63 -11.75 2.13
N LEU A 9 4.49 -11.45 3.43
CA LEU A 9 3.25 -10.88 3.97
C LEU A 9 3.10 -9.40 3.63
N TYR A 10 4.18 -8.63 3.50
CA TYR A 10 4.05 -7.21 3.17
C TYR A 10 3.52 -6.97 1.76
N ALA A 11 3.90 -7.81 0.79
CA ALA A 11 3.32 -7.71 -0.55
C ALA A 11 1.81 -8.02 -0.53
N LEU A 12 1.40 -9.08 0.19
CA LEU A 12 0.00 -9.45 0.34
C LEU A 12 -0.79 -8.39 1.13
N PHE A 13 -0.18 -7.78 2.14
CA PHE A 13 -0.75 -6.68 2.91
C PHE A 13 -1.04 -5.48 2.00
N LEU A 14 -0.07 -5.10 1.15
CA LEU A 14 -0.21 -3.98 0.21
C LEU A 14 -1.20 -4.26 -0.93
N LEU A 15 -1.41 -5.53 -1.26
CA LEU A 15 -2.42 -5.98 -2.22
C LEU A 15 -3.79 -6.20 -1.59
N GLU A 16 -3.96 -5.88 -0.30
CA GLU A 16 -5.20 -6.10 0.47
C GLU A 16 -5.69 -7.55 0.40
N SER A 17 -4.76 -8.52 0.35
CA SER A 17 -5.04 -9.94 0.13
C SER A 17 -4.69 -10.83 1.33
N LEU A 18 -4.46 -10.24 2.51
CA LEU A 18 -4.25 -10.98 3.75
C LEU A 18 -5.56 -11.29 4.46
N ALA A 19 -5.52 -12.26 5.38
CA ALA A 19 -6.60 -12.46 6.32
C ALA A 19 -6.76 -11.21 7.22
N PRO A 20 -7.98 -10.90 7.71
CA PRO A 20 -8.22 -9.73 8.56
C PRO A 20 -7.35 -9.69 9.81
N GLU A 21 -7.07 -10.86 10.39
CA GLU A 21 -6.26 -11.00 11.60
C GLU A 21 -4.81 -10.58 11.32
N ASP A 22 -4.22 -11.07 10.22
CA ASP A 22 -2.86 -10.73 9.79
C ASP A 22 -2.73 -9.26 9.40
N THR A 23 -3.77 -8.71 8.76
CA THR A 23 -3.83 -7.30 8.38
C THR A 23 -3.79 -6.40 9.61
N THR A 24 -4.53 -6.76 10.65
CA THR A 24 -4.57 -6.04 11.92
C THR A 24 -3.21 -6.08 12.60
N GLU A 25 -2.59 -7.26 12.70
CA GLU A 25 -1.29 -7.41 13.36
C GLU A 25 -0.17 -6.63 12.63
N ILE A 26 -0.15 -6.64 11.29
CA ILE A 26 0.81 -5.83 10.51
C ILE A 26 0.56 -4.34 10.71
N SER A 27 -0.70 -3.89 10.69
CA SER A 27 -1.05 -2.48 10.87
C SER A 27 -0.57 -1.96 12.23
N GLU A 28 -0.90 -2.67 13.32
CA GLU A 28 -0.44 -2.34 14.67
C GLU A 28 1.09 -2.33 14.79
N HIS A 29 1.77 -3.23 14.06
CA HIS A 29 3.23 -3.26 14.03
C HIS A 29 3.82 -2.03 13.31
N LEU A 30 3.24 -1.62 12.18
CA LEU A 30 3.71 -0.45 11.40
C LEU A 30 3.46 0.87 12.13
N GLU A 31 2.41 0.96 12.95
CA GLU A 31 2.15 2.11 13.83
C GLU A 31 3.29 2.36 14.83
N ARG A 32 4.03 1.32 15.22
CA ARG A 32 5.21 1.44 16.09
C ARG A 32 6.45 2.01 15.37
N ARG A 33 6.34 2.26 14.05
CA ARG A 33 7.36 2.88 13.19
C ARG A 33 8.74 2.20 13.28
N CYS A 34 8.77 0.87 13.39
CA CYS A 34 10.02 0.11 13.36
C CYS A 34 10.79 0.40 12.04
N PRO A 35 12.01 0.96 12.09
CA PRO A 35 12.72 1.36 10.87
C PRO A 35 12.93 0.22 9.86
N GLN A 36 13.30 -0.96 10.35
CA GLN A 36 13.57 -2.13 9.51
C GLN A 36 12.30 -2.62 8.79
N CYS A 37 11.17 -2.64 9.48
CA CYS A 37 9.91 -3.11 8.88
C CYS A 37 9.34 -2.08 7.92
N LEU A 38 9.52 -0.78 8.21
CA LEU A 38 9.16 0.29 7.27
C LEU A 38 9.99 0.23 5.99
N GLU A 39 11.28 -0.06 6.08
CA GLU A 39 12.15 -0.27 4.91
C GLU A 39 11.66 -1.44 4.07
N ARG A 40 11.38 -2.59 4.69
CA ARG A 40 10.84 -3.76 4.00
C ARG A 40 9.48 -3.54 3.34
N VAL A 41 8.58 -2.81 4.01
CA VAL A 41 7.30 -2.42 3.40
C VAL A 41 7.52 -1.51 2.21
N ARG A 42 8.49 -0.60 2.27
CA ARG A 42 8.86 0.25 1.13
C ARG A 42 9.37 -0.58 -0.05
N ASP A 43 10.22 -1.57 0.19
CA ASP A 43 10.73 -2.46 -0.86
C ASP A 43 9.60 -3.30 -1.48
N ALA A 44 8.70 -3.84 -0.65
CA ALA A 44 7.52 -4.55 -1.12
C ALA A 44 6.60 -3.62 -1.95
N ALA A 45 6.43 -2.37 -1.54
CA ALA A 45 5.64 -1.38 -2.28
C ALA A 45 6.24 -1.05 -3.65
N GLN A 46 7.56 -0.97 -3.76
CA GLN A 46 8.24 -0.82 -5.06
C GLN A 46 7.95 -2.02 -5.97
N THR A 47 8.00 -3.23 -5.42
CA THR A 47 7.70 -4.45 -6.17
C THR A 47 6.25 -4.47 -6.67
N VAL A 48 5.28 -4.19 -5.79
CA VAL A 48 3.85 -4.10 -6.16
C VAL A 48 3.61 -3.01 -7.20
N TYR A 49 4.28 -1.86 -7.06
CA TYR A 49 4.22 -0.78 -8.05
C TYR A 49 4.72 -1.24 -9.42
N LEU A 50 5.88 -1.90 -9.51
CA LEU A 50 6.42 -2.43 -10.77
C LEU A 50 5.47 -3.45 -11.41
N LEU A 51 4.84 -4.32 -10.61
CA LEU A 51 3.82 -5.24 -11.10
C LEU A 51 2.63 -4.50 -11.72
N SER A 52 2.15 -3.42 -11.08
CA SER A 52 1.04 -2.63 -11.61
C SER A 52 1.33 -2.02 -12.99
N LEU A 53 2.59 -1.72 -13.32
CA LEU A 53 2.98 -1.16 -14.62
C LEU A 53 2.79 -2.15 -15.77
N SER A 54 2.79 -3.46 -15.49
CA SER A 54 2.53 -4.50 -16.50
C SER A 54 1.05 -4.63 -16.87
N THR A 55 0.16 -4.01 -16.09
CA THR A 55 -1.29 -4.13 -16.29
C THR A 55 -1.81 -3.10 -17.30
N LYS A 56 -2.88 -3.43 -18.02
CA LYS A 56 -3.50 -2.50 -18.97
C LYS A 56 -4.14 -1.34 -18.22
N ALA A 57 -3.62 -0.13 -18.42
CA ALA A 57 -4.20 1.07 -17.84
C ALA A 57 -5.65 1.29 -18.30
N VAL A 58 -6.56 1.45 -17.34
CA VAL A 58 -7.95 1.86 -17.59
C VAL A 58 -8.05 3.36 -17.44
N ARG A 59 -8.66 4.04 -18.41
CA ARG A 59 -8.91 5.49 -18.30
C ARG A 59 -9.99 5.73 -17.25
N PRO A 60 -9.74 6.56 -16.23
CA PRO A 60 -10.75 6.88 -15.22
C PRO A 60 -11.88 7.72 -15.83
N ASP A 61 -13.07 7.67 -15.22
CA ASP A 61 -14.19 8.54 -15.58
C ASP A 61 -13.74 10.03 -15.53
N PRO A 62 -13.92 10.81 -16.61
CA PRO A 62 -13.57 12.23 -16.64
C PRO A 62 -14.20 13.05 -15.50
N LYS A 63 -15.42 12.72 -15.07
CA LYS A 63 -16.09 13.38 -13.94
C LYS A 63 -15.38 13.07 -12.63
N MET A 64 -14.98 11.82 -12.41
CA MET A 64 -14.22 11.41 -11.23
C MET A 64 -12.88 12.15 -11.16
N ARG A 65 -12.16 12.24 -12.29
CA ARG A 65 -10.90 12.99 -12.37
C ARG A 65 -11.11 14.48 -12.06
N ALA A 66 -12.13 15.11 -12.62
CA ALA A 66 -12.43 16.52 -12.38
C ALA A 66 -12.78 16.79 -10.90
N GLN A 67 -13.59 15.92 -10.28
CA GLN A 67 -13.93 16.01 -8.86
C GLN A 67 -12.69 15.88 -7.97
N LEU A 68 -11.80 14.93 -8.27
CA LEU A 68 -10.56 14.74 -7.52
C LEU A 68 -9.68 15.99 -7.59
N LEU A 69 -9.47 16.55 -8.79
CA LEU A 69 -8.68 17.76 -8.99
C LEU A 69 -9.29 18.99 -8.28
N GLN A 70 -10.62 19.11 -8.26
CA GLN A 70 -11.29 20.17 -7.51
C GLN A 70 -11.10 20.03 -5.99
N ARG A 71 -11.18 18.80 -5.45
CA ARG A 71 -10.94 18.55 -4.02
C ARG A 71 -9.51 18.88 -3.61
N LEU A 72 -8.52 18.53 -4.43
CA LEU A 72 -7.12 18.85 -4.18
C LEU A 72 -6.87 20.37 -4.15
N ARG A 73 -7.48 21.12 -5.09
CA ARG A 73 -7.39 22.59 -5.12
C ARG A 73 -8.01 23.29 -3.90
N LYS A 74 -8.96 22.67 -3.23
CA LYS A 74 -9.61 23.23 -2.02
C LYS A 74 -8.87 22.92 -0.71
N LYS A 75 -7.87 22.03 -0.74
CA LYS A 75 -7.09 21.61 0.43
C LYS A 75 -5.75 22.35 0.53
N ALA A 76 -5.40 23.13 -0.49
CA ALA A 76 -4.26 24.06 -0.53
C ALA A 76 -4.74 25.48 -0.22
#